data_AF-A0A968P8C5-F1
#
_entry.id   AF-A0A968P8C5-F1
#
_cell.length_a   1.000
_cell.length_b   1.000
_cell.length_c   1.000
_cell.angle_alpha   90.00
_cell.angle_beta   90.00
_cell.angle_gamma   90.00
#
_symmetry.space_group_name_H-M   'P 1'
#
loop_
_entity.id
_entity.type
_entity.pdbx_description
1 polymer ?
#
loop_
_entity_poly.entity_id
_entity_poly.type
_entity_poly.pdbx_seq_one_letter_code
_entity_poly.pdbx_strand_id
1 'polypeptide(L)'
;MSTTLKDDIYRGWVTLDDPAIIEIQEKYIRKVIDIVNGYDNVLYEICNEAGKQSHDWQDHLIRVIKEYEKGKPKQHPVGSTGGQGTLNARTYQSPADWISPDCGAGDEFADEYRQGRYTWGEARFDTRDKVVILDTDHLWGIGGDEEFAWKNFCRGYNVIYMDPFLDMPWHFFEHPRWPASHNVHLRREMGSIRRYAQMMDLNHCLPLNALSTTGYCLALPGRSYLVYQPQSGPFRLMLVGGEYRQQWHDPSTGETRPWEKHTYADGWTTFNPPMQGDAVLYIQALK
;
A
#
# COMPACT_ATOMS: atom_id res chain seq x y z
N MET A 1 -29.48 -12.87 -4.04
CA MET A 1 -30.28 -11.64 -3.84
C MET A 1 -30.23 -10.86 -5.14
N SER A 2 -31.33 -10.23 -5.56
CA SER A 2 -31.25 -9.27 -6.67
C SER A 2 -30.32 -8.13 -6.28
N THR A 3 -29.64 -7.53 -7.26
CA THR A 3 -28.81 -6.33 -7.06
C THR A 3 -29.58 -5.23 -6.31
N THR A 4 -30.88 -5.06 -6.62
CA THR A 4 -31.77 -4.10 -5.96
C THR A 4 -31.92 -4.31 -4.46
N LEU A 5 -32.12 -5.54 -3.97
CA LEU A 5 -32.27 -5.78 -2.53
C LEU A 5 -30.97 -5.54 -1.77
N LYS A 6 -29.83 -5.88 -2.36
CA LYS A 6 -28.51 -5.65 -1.76
C LYS A 6 -28.24 -4.14 -1.66
N ASP A 7 -28.53 -3.41 -2.73
CA ASP A 7 -28.39 -1.95 -2.79
C ASP A 7 -29.31 -1.24 -1.79
N ASP A 8 -30.56 -1.70 -1.64
CA ASP A 8 -31.51 -1.16 -0.66
C ASP A 8 -31.08 -1.42 0.79
N ILE A 9 -30.51 -2.60 1.09
CA ILE A 9 -29.94 -2.90 2.41
C ILE A 9 -28.74 -2.00 2.68
N TYR A 10 -27.78 -1.90 1.76
CA TYR A 10 -26.64 -1.00 1.98
C TYR A 10 -27.09 0.44 2.16
N ARG A 11 -28.07 0.90 1.37
CA ARG A 11 -28.60 2.25 1.51
C ARG A 11 -29.15 2.53 2.91
N GLY A 12 -29.75 1.55 3.58
CA GLY A 12 -30.24 1.72 4.95
C GLY A 12 -29.16 1.81 6.04
N TRP A 13 -27.90 1.44 5.74
CA TRP A 13 -26.85 1.29 6.76
C TRP A 13 -25.57 2.09 6.49
N VAL A 14 -25.24 2.35 5.23
CA VAL A 14 -24.02 3.05 4.81
C VAL A 14 -24.33 4.37 4.11
N THR A 15 -25.42 5.03 4.52
CA THR A 15 -25.74 6.42 4.16
C THR A 15 -26.12 7.20 5.41
N LEU A 16 -26.37 8.50 5.26
CA LEU A 16 -26.84 9.37 6.34
C LEU A 16 -28.38 9.47 6.40
N ASP A 17 -29.10 8.60 5.69
CA ASP A 17 -30.54 8.74 5.49
C ASP A 17 -31.37 8.49 6.79
N ASP A 18 -30.86 7.68 7.72
CA ASP A 18 -31.52 7.36 9.00
C ASP A 18 -30.69 7.83 10.22
N PRO A 19 -31.08 8.95 10.86
CA PRO A 19 -30.39 9.48 12.03
C PRO A 19 -30.33 8.51 13.22
N ALA A 20 -31.31 7.62 13.38
CA ALA A 20 -31.32 6.66 14.49
C ALA A 20 -30.23 5.58 14.29
N ILE A 21 -29.99 5.16 13.05
CA ILE A 21 -28.87 4.26 12.72
C ILE A 21 -27.54 4.97 12.94
N ILE A 22 -27.40 6.23 12.51
CA ILE A 22 -26.18 7.01 12.73
C ILE A 22 -25.88 7.14 14.24
N GLU A 23 -26.87 7.43 15.07
CA GLU A 23 -26.68 7.52 16.53
C GLU A 23 -26.13 6.21 17.12
N ILE A 24 -26.65 5.06 16.68
CA ILE A 24 -26.18 3.75 17.12
C ILE A 24 -24.72 3.51 16.68
N GLN A 25 -24.40 3.83 15.42
CA GLN A 25 -23.06 3.68 14.87
C GLN A 25 -22.05 4.59 15.59
N GLU A 26 -22.38 5.86 15.82
CA GLU A 26 -21.53 6.78 16.57
C GLU A 26 -21.29 6.29 18.01
N LYS A 27 -22.34 5.79 18.68
CA LYS A 27 -22.21 5.22 20.03
C LYS A 27 -21.28 4.00 20.05
N TYR A 28 -21.40 3.13 19.05
CA TYR A 28 -20.51 1.99 18.88
C TYR A 28 -19.06 2.44 18.66
N ILE A 29 -18.82 3.35 17.73
CA ILE A 29 -17.49 3.90 17.42
C ILE A 29 -16.83 4.51 18.66
N ARG A 30 -17.55 5.37 19.39
CA ARG A 30 -17.04 5.97 20.64
C ARG A 30 -16.66 4.91 21.65
N LYS A 31 -17.46 3.85 21.78
CA LYS A 31 -17.16 2.74 22.69
C LYS A 31 -15.93 1.95 22.26
N VAL A 32 -15.73 1.71 20.96
CA VAL A 32 -14.52 1.07 20.42
C VAL A 32 -13.30 1.93 20.75
N ILE A 33 -13.36 3.23 20.45
CA ILE A 33 -12.27 4.18 20.76
C ILE A 33 -11.95 4.16 22.25
N ASP A 34 -12.94 4.24 23.14
CA ASP A 34 -12.71 4.19 24.59
C ASP A 34 -11.94 2.94 25.04
N ILE A 35 -12.13 1.81 24.36
CA ILE A 35 -11.46 0.55 24.68
C ILE A 35 -10.04 0.51 24.12
N VAL A 36 -9.84 0.98 22.89
CA VAL A 36 -8.58 0.76 22.16
C VAL A 36 -7.65 1.97 22.13
N ASN A 37 -8.09 3.15 22.57
CA ASN A 37 -7.30 4.38 22.43
C ASN A 37 -5.95 4.33 23.17
N GLY A 38 -5.78 3.44 24.15
CA GLY A 38 -4.51 3.27 24.86
C GLY A 38 -3.40 2.56 24.06
N TYR A 39 -3.70 1.99 22.88
CA TYR A 39 -2.76 1.15 22.13
C TYR A 39 -2.21 1.88 20.90
N ASP A 40 -0.87 1.89 20.72
CA ASP A 40 -0.22 2.55 19.58
C ASP A 40 -0.48 1.88 18.22
N ASN A 41 -0.85 0.59 18.24
CA ASN A 41 -0.96 -0.26 17.06
C ASN A 41 -2.40 -0.37 16.54
N VAL A 42 -3.16 0.71 16.62
CA VAL A 42 -4.54 0.81 16.11
C VAL A 42 -4.56 1.61 14.82
N LEU A 43 -5.21 1.05 13.81
CA LEU A 43 -5.54 1.71 12.55
C LEU A 43 -7.04 1.54 12.32
N TYR A 44 -7.77 2.63 12.09
CA TYR A 44 -9.20 2.56 11.82
C TYR A 44 -9.46 2.49 10.33
N GLU A 45 -10.32 1.57 9.92
CA GLU A 45 -10.96 1.51 8.61
C GLU A 45 -12.46 1.66 8.84
N ILE A 46 -13.13 2.57 8.14
CA ILE A 46 -14.57 2.76 8.36
C ILE A 46 -15.35 1.51 7.97
N CYS A 47 -15.13 0.99 6.76
CA CYS A 47 -15.84 -0.17 6.25
C CYS A 47 -15.18 -0.71 4.99
N ASN A 48 -14.89 -2.01 4.96
CA ASN A 48 -14.47 -2.71 3.76
C ASN A 48 -15.63 -2.75 2.74
N GLU A 49 -15.38 -2.29 1.52
CA GLU A 49 -16.32 -2.42 0.39
C GLU A 49 -17.72 -1.79 0.60
N ALA A 50 -17.79 -0.60 1.21
CA ALA A 50 -19.05 0.07 1.50
C ALA A 50 -19.84 0.55 0.25
N GLY A 51 -19.19 0.58 -0.92
CA GLY A 51 -19.80 0.91 -2.21
C GLY A 51 -20.03 2.41 -2.43
N LYS A 52 -20.40 2.76 -3.67
CA LYS A 52 -20.41 4.15 -4.17
C LYS A 52 -21.26 5.16 -3.40
N GLN A 53 -22.33 4.72 -2.74
CA GLN A 53 -23.24 5.59 -1.98
C GLN A 53 -22.68 5.99 -0.61
N SER A 54 -21.60 5.36 -0.17
CA SER A 54 -21.10 5.47 1.20
C SER A 54 -20.25 6.69 1.49
N HIS A 55 -19.85 7.47 0.48
CA HIS A 55 -18.86 8.54 0.64
C HIS A 55 -19.18 9.54 1.75
N ASP A 56 -20.38 10.11 1.75
CA ASP A 56 -20.75 11.12 2.75
C ASP A 56 -20.90 10.51 4.15
N TRP A 57 -21.29 9.24 4.23
CA TRP A 57 -21.35 8.47 5.45
C TRP A 57 -19.95 8.16 6.00
N GLN A 58 -19.01 7.73 5.15
CA GLN A 58 -17.61 7.52 5.53
C GLN A 58 -16.97 8.84 6.00
N ASP A 59 -17.18 9.93 5.25
CA ASP A 59 -16.69 11.28 5.61
C ASP A 59 -17.20 11.72 6.99
N HIS A 60 -18.49 11.46 7.29
CA HIS A 60 -19.10 11.74 8.59
C HIS A 60 -18.44 10.94 9.71
N LEU A 61 -18.34 9.61 9.56
CA LEU A 61 -17.77 8.75 10.59
C LEU A 61 -16.28 9.02 10.85
N ILE A 62 -15.51 9.34 9.81
CA ILE A 62 -14.12 9.79 9.97
C ILE A 62 -14.06 11.03 10.85
N ARG A 63 -14.93 12.03 10.61
CA ARG A 63 -14.98 13.24 11.45
C ARG A 63 -15.39 12.91 12.87
N VAL A 64 -16.35 12.02 13.09
CA VAL A 64 -16.74 11.57 14.44
C VAL A 64 -15.55 10.97 15.18
N ILE A 65 -14.79 10.06 14.55
CA ILE A 65 -13.60 9.46 15.15
C ILE A 65 -12.57 10.54 15.50
N LYS A 66 -12.22 11.39 14.53
CA LYS A 66 -11.22 12.45 14.71
C LYS A 66 -11.62 13.43 15.81
N GLU A 67 -12.87 13.89 15.83
CA GLU A 67 -13.35 14.80 16.88
C GLU A 67 -13.38 14.13 18.25
N TYR A 68 -13.76 12.85 18.33
CA TYR A 68 -13.81 12.15 19.61
C TYR A 68 -12.40 11.88 20.18
N GLU A 69 -11.41 11.60 19.32
CA GLU A 69 -10.02 11.39 19.73
C GLU A 69 -9.24 12.68 20.04
N LYS A 70 -9.70 13.87 19.60
CA LYS A 70 -9.04 15.15 19.98
C LYS A 70 -8.92 15.34 21.50
N GLY A 71 -9.88 14.82 22.27
CA GLY A 71 -9.88 14.89 23.73
C GLY A 71 -9.13 13.74 24.41
N LYS A 72 -8.44 12.87 23.67
CA LYS A 72 -7.83 11.63 24.18
C LYS A 72 -6.30 11.62 24.07
N PRO A 73 -5.61 10.71 24.80
CA PRO A 73 -4.15 10.62 24.75
C PRO A 73 -3.56 10.28 23.37
N LYS A 74 -4.30 9.55 22.53
CA LYS A 74 -3.86 9.13 21.20
C LYS A 74 -4.87 9.59 20.13
N GLN A 75 -4.36 9.88 18.95
CA GLN A 75 -5.12 10.14 17.73
C GLN A 75 -4.61 9.16 16.67
N HIS A 76 -5.43 8.17 16.34
CA HIS A 76 -5.07 7.11 15.41
C HIS A 76 -5.43 7.50 13.97
N PRO A 77 -4.68 7.04 12.96
CA PRO A 77 -5.03 7.29 11.58
C PRO A 77 -6.35 6.59 11.21
N VAL A 78 -7.20 7.30 10.46
CA VAL A 78 -8.50 6.81 10.01
C VAL A 78 -8.51 6.70 8.48
N GLY A 79 -8.96 5.55 7.97
CA GLY A 79 -8.95 5.25 6.56
C GLY A 79 -10.32 5.07 5.95
N SER A 80 -10.37 5.36 4.64
CA SER A 80 -11.49 5.03 3.77
C SER A 80 -10.99 4.16 2.64
N THR A 81 -11.56 2.97 2.53
CA THR A 81 -11.17 1.97 1.54
C THR A 81 -12.19 1.89 0.42
N GLY A 82 -11.71 1.40 -0.72
CA GLY A 82 -12.48 1.23 -1.94
C GLY A 82 -13.40 0.01 -1.90
N GLY A 83 -13.80 -0.43 -3.10
CA GLY A 83 -14.59 -1.62 -3.35
C GLY A 83 -16.04 -1.31 -3.68
N GLN A 84 -16.67 -2.21 -4.44
CA GLN A 84 -18.07 -2.11 -4.90
C GLN A 84 -18.39 -0.80 -5.65
N GLY A 85 -17.44 -0.28 -6.43
CA GLY A 85 -17.62 0.89 -7.30
C GLY A 85 -17.45 2.22 -6.58
N THR A 86 -16.75 2.21 -5.45
CA THR A 86 -16.43 3.42 -4.69
C THR A 86 -15.55 4.33 -5.55
N LEU A 87 -16.03 5.54 -5.82
CA LEU A 87 -15.34 6.53 -6.64
C LEU A 87 -14.00 6.97 -6.02
N ASN A 88 -12.90 6.77 -6.75
CA ASN A 88 -11.56 7.14 -6.26
C ASN A 88 -11.46 8.65 -6.04
N ALA A 89 -12.12 9.46 -6.88
CA ALA A 89 -12.12 10.92 -6.71
C ALA A 89 -12.65 11.35 -5.34
N ARG A 90 -13.72 10.71 -4.86
CA ARG A 90 -14.31 11.02 -3.55
C ARG A 90 -13.48 10.44 -2.41
N THR A 91 -12.91 9.24 -2.58
CA THR A 91 -11.99 8.64 -1.60
C THR A 91 -10.76 9.53 -1.36
N TYR A 92 -10.13 10.05 -2.42
CA TYR A 92 -9.01 11.00 -2.31
C TYR A 92 -9.42 12.36 -1.72
N GLN A 93 -10.65 12.82 -1.93
CA GLN A 93 -11.15 14.08 -1.33
C GLN A 93 -11.61 13.94 0.13
N SER A 94 -11.73 12.72 0.63
CA SER A 94 -12.24 12.42 1.96
C SER A 94 -11.34 13.03 3.06
N PRO A 95 -11.85 13.19 4.30
CA PRO A 95 -11.03 13.59 5.43
C PRO A 95 -10.13 12.46 5.96
N ALA A 96 -10.01 11.31 5.29
CA ALA A 96 -9.17 10.19 5.71
C ALA A 96 -7.67 10.54 5.73
N ASP A 97 -6.92 9.88 6.61
CA ASP A 97 -5.45 9.96 6.69
C ASP A 97 -4.76 8.97 5.74
N TRP A 98 -5.43 7.83 5.49
CA TRP A 98 -4.99 6.83 4.54
C TRP A 98 -6.16 6.31 3.71
N ILE A 99 -5.88 5.80 2.52
CA ILE A 99 -6.91 5.28 1.61
C ILE A 99 -6.46 4.02 0.89
N SER A 100 -7.43 3.23 0.44
CA SER A 100 -7.21 2.16 -0.53
C SER A 100 -8.04 2.43 -1.80
N PRO A 101 -7.44 2.59 -2.99
CA PRO A 101 -8.19 2.82 -4.22
C PRO A 101 -9.04 1.60 -4.63
N ASP A 102 -10.15 1.85 -5.32
CA ASP A 102 -10.99 0.81 -5.92
C ASP A 102 -10.67 0.64 -7.41
N CYS A 103 -10.36 -0.59 -7.85
CA CYS A 103 -10.19 -0.87 -9.27
C CYS A 103 -11.50 -1.05 -10.05
N GLY A 104 -12.61 -1.23 -9.36
CA GLY A 104 -13.96 -1.18 -9.93
C GLY A 104 -14.51 0.25 -10.04
N ALA A 105 -13.75 1.28 -9.66
CA ALA A 105 -14.19 2.66 -9.77
C ALA A 105 -14.37 3.07 -11.24
N GLY A 106 -15.48 3.76 -11.54
CA GLY A 106 -15.77 4.23 -12.90
C GLY A 106 -15.05 5.52 -13.31
N ASP A 107 -14.17 6.08 -12.47
CA ASP A 107 -13.61 7.43 -12.60
C ASP A 107 -12.07 7.50 -12.71
N GLU A 108 -11.37 6.36 -12.68
CA GLU A 108 -9.91 6.26 -12.81
C GLU A 108 -9.45 5.02 -13.60
N PHE A 109 -8.29 5.12 -14.25
CA PHE A 109 -7.62 3.96 -14.85
C PHE A 109 -6.92 3.15 -13.77
N ALA A 110 -7.65 2.26 -13.12
CA ALA A 110 -7.15 1.58 -11.93
C ALA A 110 -6.18 0.42 -12.22
N ASP A 111 -6.10 -0.05 -13.47
CA ASP A 111 -5.11 -1.05 -13.92
C ASP A 111 -3.65 -0.59 -13.76
N GLU A 112 -3.43 0.72 -13.63
CA GLU A 112 -2.11 1.30 -13.41
C GLU A 112 -1.54 0.94 -12.02
N TYR A 113 -2.37 0.86 -10.97
CA TYR A 113 -1.95 0.38 -9.65
C TYR A 113 -1.58 -1.10 -9.69
N ARG A 114 -2.41 -1.90 -10.37
CA ARG A 114 -2.19 -3.33 -10.58
C ARG A 114 -0.86 -3.63 -11.26
N GLN A 115 -0.44 -2.78 -12.19
CA GLN A 115 0.81 -2.93 -12.95
C GLN A 115 2.01 -2.20 -12.33
N GLY A 116 1.81 -1.50 -11.21
CA GLY A 116 2.84 -0.69 -10.55
C GLY A 116 3.37 0.43 -11.45
N ARG A 117 2.48 1.10 -12.19
CA ARG A 117 2.85 2.17 -13.14
C ARG A 117 2.70 3.57 -12.56
N TYR A 118 1.73 3.77 -11.67
CA TYR A 118 1.63 5.03 -10.94
C TYR A 118 2.75 5.16 -9.92
N THR A 119 3.20 6.39 -9.73
CA THR A 119 3.97 6.80 -8.56
C THR A 119 3.04 7.49 -7.59
N TRP A 120 3.28 7.33 -6.29
CA TRP A 120 2.57 8.10 -5.27
C TRP A 120 2.60 9.60 -5.61
N GLY A 121 1.42 10.19 -5.71
CA GLY A 121 1.23 11.57 -6.15
C GLY A 121 1.20 11.83 -7.65
N GLU A 122 1.13 10.80 -8.50
CA GLU A 122 0.95 10.93 -9.96
C GLU A 122 -0.41 10.40 -10.44
N ALA A 123 -1.08 9.59 -9.62
CA ALA A 123 -2.45 9.17 -9.90
C ALA A 123 -3.40 10.38 -9.97
N ARG A 124 -4.49 10.25 -10.72
CA ARG A 124 -5.29 11.40 -11.19
C ARG A 124 -5.81 12.29 -10.05
N PHE A 125 -6.15 11.68 -8.93
CA PHE A 125 -6.75 12.35 -7.78
C PHE A 125 -5.80 12.46 -6.58
N ASP A 126 -4.58 11.95 -6.71
CA ASP A 126 -3.63 11.90 -5.61
C ASP A 126 -2.92 13.25 -5.43
N THR A 127 -3.27 13.93 -4.34
CA THR A 127 -2.72 15.23 -3.95
C THR A 127 -1.51 15.14 -3.02
N ARG A 128 -0.96 13.93 -2.77
CA ARG A 128 0.22 13.69 -1.91
C ARG A 128 0.01 14.06 -0.45
N ASP A 129 -1.22 14.08 0.01
CA ASP A 129 -1.61 14.39 1.38
C ASP A 129 -2.07 13.15 2.17
N LYS A 130 -2.19 12.00 1.52
CA LYS A 130 -2.64 10.74 2.13
C LYS A 130 -1.65 9.60 1.93
N VAL A 131 -1.61 8.71 2.90
CA VAL A 131 -0.98 7.40 2.72
C VAL A 131 -1.88 6.54 1.84
N VAL A 132 -1.33 5.99 0.77
CA VAL A 132 -2.08 5.09 -0.13
C VAL A 132 -1.63 3.65 0.14
N ILE A 133 -2.60 2.83 0.54
CA ILE A 133 -2.44 1.39 0.77
C ILE A 133 -3.10 0.66 -0.38
N LEU A 134 -2.33 -0.11 -1.14
CA LEU A 134 -2.85 -0.94 -2.22
C LEU A 134 -3.30 -2.26 -1.63
N ASP A 135 -4.61 -2.38 -1.46
CA ASP A 135 -5.26 -3.58 -0.98
C ASP A 135 -5.63 -4.50 -2.13
N THR A 136 -5.06 -5.72 -2.16
CA THR A 136 -5.41 -6.67 -3.21
C THR A 136 -6.90 -7.01 -3.22
N ASP A 137 -7.65 -6.88 -2.12
CA ASP A 137 -9.10 -7.10 -2.08
C ASP A 137 -9.82 -6.23 -3.13
N HIS A 138 -9.49 -4.94 -3.17
CA HIS A 138 -10.12 -3.98 -4.10
C HIS A 138 -9.45 -3.93 -5.47
N LEU A 139 -8.22 -4.45 -5.58
CA LEU A 139 -7.55 -4.57 -6.87
C LEU A 139 -7.96 -5.85 -7.60
N TRP A 140 -8.07 -6.99 -6.94
CA TRP A 140 -8.35 -8.30 -7.57
C TRP A 140 -9.12 -9.28 -6.70
N GLY A 141 -9.33 -9.00 -5.41
CA GLY A 141 -9.50 -10.00 -4.37
C GLY A 141 -8.20 -10.72 -4.04
N ILE A 142 -8.18 -12.02 -4.36
CA ILE A 142 -7.02 -12.88 -4.22
C ILE A 142 -6.19 -12.76 -5.51
N GLY A 143 -5.11 -11.98 -5.46
CA GLY A 143 -4.23 -11.73 -6.60
C GLY A 143 -2.94 -11.04 -6.21
N GLY A 144 -2.22 -10.52 -7.21
CA GLY A 144 -0.89 -9.93 -7.03
C GLY A 144 0.22 -10.96 -6.89
N ASP A 145 1.45 -10.49 -7.12
CA ASP A 145 2.69 -11.25 -7.02
C ASP A 145 3.81 -10.38 -6.41
N GLU A 146 4.98 -10.97 -6.23
CA GLU A 146 6.17 -10.28 -5.75
C GLU A 146 6.58 -9.09 -6.62
N GLU A 147 6.39 -9.19 -7.95
CA GLU A 147 6.69 -8.10 -8.88
C GLU A 147 5.78 -6.89 -8.60
N PHE A 148 4.47 -7.12 -8.42
CA PHE A 148 3.51 -6.10 -7.99
C PHE A 148 3.93 -5.45 -6.68
N ALA A 149 4.33 -6.24 -5.67
CA ALA A 149 4.73 -5.71 -4.37
C ALA A 149 5.98 -4.84 -4.46
N TRP A 150 7.02 -5.32 -5.16
CA TRP A 150 8.28 -4.60 -5.32
C TRP A 150 8.14 -3.32 -6.15
N LYS A 151 7.40 -3.38 -7.26
CA LYS A 151 7.10 -2.21 -8.09
C LYS A 151 6.41 -1.14 -7.28
N ASN A 152 5.33 -1.49 -6.60
CA ASN A 152 4.51 -0.52 -5.87
C ASN A 152 5.22 0.05 -4.64
N PHE A 153 6.01 -0.76 -3.93
CA PHE A 153 6.85 -0.25 -2.84
C PHE A 153 7.86 0.79 -3.34
N CYS A 154 8.55 0.52 -4.46
CA CYS A 154 9.47 1.48 -5.07
C CYS A 154 8.78 2.73 -5.62
N ARG A 155 7.47 2.65 -5.90
CA ARG A 155 6.62 3.77 -6.33
C ARG A 155 6.03 4.57 -5.16
N GLY A 156 6.35 4.21 -3.92
CA GLY A 156 5.95 4.96 -2.72
C GLY A 156 4.62 4.48 -2.09
N TYR A 157 4.11 3.34 -2.51
CA TYR A 157 2.89 2.76 -1.96
C TYR A 157 3.17 1.77 -0.83
N ASN A 158 2.19 1.64 0.07
CA ASN A 158 2.11 0.49 0.98
C ASN A 158 1.23 -0.58 0.33
N VAL A 159 1.44 -1.84 0.66
CA VAL A 159 0.70 -2.96 0.07
C VAL A 159 0.16 -3.85 1.20
N ILE A 160 -1.10 -4.25 1.09
CA ILE A 160 -1.70 -5.31 1.92
C ILE A 160 -2.26 -6.40 1.01
N TYR A 161 -2.11 -7.65 1.44
CA TYR A 161 -2.40 -8.83 0.64
C TYR A 161 -3.51 -9.65 1.30
N MET A 162 -4.60 -9.87 0.56
CA MET A 162 -5.65 -10.82 0.88
C MET A 162 -5.15 -12.25 0.64
N ASP A 163 -4.37 -12.76 1.60
CA ASP A 163 -3.78 -14.10 1.52
C ASP A 163 -4.84 -15.19 1.83
N PRO A 164 -5.08 -16.16 0.93
CA PRO A 164 -5.96 -17.28 1.22
C PRO A 164 -5.38 -18.27 2.23
N PHE A 165 -4.08 -18.19 2.54
CA PHE A 165 -3.39 -19.05 3.50
C PHE A 165 -3.59 -20.56 3.25
N LEU A 166 -3.80 -21.00 2.00
CA LEU A 166 -4.14 -22.40 1.68
C LEU A 166 -3.09 -23.42 2.12
N ASP A 167 -1.87 -22.97 2.43
CA ASP A 167 -0.77 -23.78 2.94
C ASP A 167 -0.77 -23.94 4.48
N MET A 168 -1.74 -23.33 5.17
CA MET A 168 -1.92 -23.44 6.61
C MET A 168 -3.13 -24.32 6.97
N PRO A 169 -3.09 -25.06 8.09
CA PRO A 169 -4.20 -25.92 8.53
C PRO A 169 -5.48 -25.14 8.90
N TRP A 170 -5.38 -23.83 9.06
CA TRP A 170 -6.48 -22.92 9.38
C TRP A 170 -6.83 -22.00 8.20
N HIS A 171 -6.54 -22.43 6.96
CA HIS A 171 -6.78 -21.62 5.77
C HIS A 171 -8.20 -21.07 5.75
N PHE A 172 -8.35 -19.85 5.25
CA PHE A 172 -9.64 -19.22 5.08
C PHE A 172 -9.90 -19.12 3.57
N PHE A 173 -11.12 -19.38 3.13
CA PHE A 173 -11.56 -19.38 1.72
C PHE A 173 -11.12 -20.57 0.84
N GLU A 174 -11.99 -21.59 0.78
CA GLU A 174 -12.31 -22.23 -0.51
C GLU A 174 -13.61 -21.58 -1.02
N HIS A 175 -13.52 -20.58 -1.91
CA HIS A 175 -14.70 -19.94 -2.49
C HIS A 175 -14.72 -20.15 -4.01
N PRO A 176 -15.78 -20.74 -4.61
CA PRO A 176 -15.83 -21.08 -6.03
C PRO A 176 -15.79 -19.87 -7.00
N ARG A 177 -15.80 -18.65 -6.46
CA ARG A 177 -15.74 -17.38 -7.21
C ARG A 177 -14.32 -16.82 -7.29
N TRP A 178 -13.44 -17.23 -6.37
CA TRP A 178 -12.07 -16.75 -6.24
C TRP A 178 -11.18 -17.99 -6.11
N PRO A 179 -10.89 -18.69 -7.22
CA PRO A 179 -9.96 -19.81 -7.20
C PRO A 179 -8.62 -19.29 -6.69
N ALA A 180 -8.29 -19.68 -5.47
CA ALA A 180 -7.12 -19.19 -4.76
C ALA A 180 -5.93 -20.09 -5.09
N SER A 181 -4.80 -19.51 -5.48
CA SER A 181 -3.50 -20.16 -5.40
C SER A 181 -2.77 -19.58 -4.21
N HIS A 182 -2.20 -20.45 -3.38
CA HIS A 182 -1.30 -20.01 -2.34
C HIS A 182 -0.08 -19.30 -2.95
N ASN A 183 0.32 -18.16 -2.37
CA ASN A 183 1.45 -17.36 -2.85
C ASN A 183 2.49 -17.11 -1.72
N VAL A 184 3.26 -18.14 -1.36
CA VAL A 184 4.39 -17.99 -0.40
C VAL A 184 5.43 -16.99 -0.89
N HIS A 185 5.61 -16.85 -2.21
CA HIS A 185 6.59 -15.94 -2.79
C HIS A 185 6.23 -14.50 -2.44
N LEU A 186 5.01 -14.06 -2.73
CA LEU A 186 4.52 -12.73 -2.34
C LEU A 186 4.65 -12.50 -0.83
N ARG A 187 4.21 -13.45 0.01
CA ARG A 187 4.36 -13.31 1.48
C ARG A 187 5.82 -13.13 1.91
N ARG A 188 6.74 -13.92 1.37
CA ARG A 188 8.18 -13.83 1.65
C ARG A 188 8.70 -12.46 1.25
N GLU A 189 8.36 -12.02 0.05
CA GLU A 189 8.85 -10.77 -0.51
C GLU A 189 8.26 -9.54 0.19
N MET A 190 7.01 -9.58 0.67
CA MET A 190 6.48 -8.56 1.58
C MET A 190 7.29 -8.48 2.89
N GLY A 191 7.75 -9.63 3.40
CA GLY A 191 8.69 -9.70 4.53
C GLY A 191 10.04 -9.06 4.21
N SER A 192 10.59 -9.33 3.03
CA SER A 192 11.81 -8.69 2.53
C SER A 192 11.63 -7.18 2.40
N ILE A 193 10.57 -6.70 1.76
CA ILE A 193 10.20 -5.29 1.63
C ILE A 193 10.16 -4.62 3.01
N ARG A 194 9.49 -5.23 3.99
CA ARG A 194 9.45 -4.71 5.36
C ARG A 194 10.84 -4.59 5.98
N ARG A 195 11.75 -5.55 5.72
CA ARG A 195 13.14 -5.47 6.19
C ARG A 195 13.87 -4.26 5.58
N TYR A 196 13.71 -4.00 4.29
CA TYR A 196 14.30 -2.83 3.64
C TYR A 196 13.70 -1.52 4.12
N ALA A 197 12.37 -1.47 4.25
CA ALA A 197 11.65 -0.35 4.84
C ALA A 197 12.23 0.07 6.20
N GLN A 198 12.56 -0.90 7.06
CA GLN A 198 13.16 -0.66 8.38
C GLN A 198 14.61 -0.16 8.35
N MET A 199 15.34 -0.39 7.26
CA MET A 199 16.71 0.11 7.09
C MET A 199 16.75 1.51 6.47
N MET A 200 15.64 1.98 5.90
CA MET A 200 15.53 3.26 5.22
C MET A 200 14.91 4.34 6.12
N ASP A 201 15.26 5.60 5.83
CA ASP A 201 14.61 6.76 6.43
C ASP A 201 13.38 7.14 5.59
N LEU A 202 12.30 6.35 5.74
CA LEU A 202 11.08 6.50 4.92
C LEU A 202 10.37 7.83 5.10
N ASN A 203 10.59 8.54 6.21
CA ASN A 203 10.04 9.89 6.42
C ASN A 203 10.60 10.91 5.43
N HIS A 204 11.76 10.63 4.84
CA HIS A 204 12.44 11.53 3.90
C HIS A 204 12.69 10.91 2.52
N CYS A 205 12.54 9.59 2.37
CA CYS A 205 12.68 8.93 1.08
C CYS A 205 11.49 9.26 0.17
N LEU A 206 11.77 9.45 -1.11
CA LEU A 206 10.75 9.66 -2.13
C LEU A 206 10.94 8.66 -3.28
N PRO A 207 9.88 8.32 -4.02
CA PRO A 207 9.99 7.51 -5.23
C PRO A 207 10.61 8.35 -6.37
N LEU A 208 11.93 8.42 -6.41
CA LEU A 208 12.72 9.17 -7.38
C LEU A 208 13.05 8.33 -8.62
N ASN A 209 12.01 7.90 -9.32
CA ASN A 209 12.10 6.93 -10.42
C ASN A 209 13.06 7.35 -11.54
N ALA A 210 13.21 8.65 -11.80
CA ALA A 210 14.14 9.19 -12.80
C ALA A 210 15.63 8.93 -12.48
N LEU A 211 15.97 8.57 -11.25
CA LEU A 211 17.35 8.21 -10.87
C LEU A 211 17.75 6.81 -11.35
N SER A 212 16.80 5.94 -11.72
CA SER A 212 17.09 4.59 -12.19
C SER A 212 16.52 4.37 -13.59
N THR A 213 17.29 3.74 -14.47
CA THR A 213 16.77 3.33 -15.78
C THR A 213 15.71 2.23 -15.68
N THR A 214 15.54 1.59 -14.51
CA THR A 214 14.45 0.65 -14.25
C THR A 214 13.10 1.35 -14.09
N GLY A 215 13.11 2.64 -13.74
CA GLY A 215 11.90 3.38 -13.39
C GLY A 215 11.30 3.02 -12.01
N TYR A 216 11.99 2.23 -11.19
CA TYR A 216 11.55 1.84 -9.85
C TYR A 216 12.65 2.15 -8.83
N CYS A 217 12.56 3.31 -8.19
CA CYS A 217 13.58 3.74 -7.25
C CYS A 217 13.00 4.54 -6.09
N LEU A 218 13.14 4.00 -4.88
CA LEU A 218 12.91 4.73 -3.65
C LEU A 218 14.27 5.23 -3.12
N ALA A 219 14.43 6.53 -2.99
CA ALA A 219 15.74 7.10 -2.69
C ALA A 219 15.68 8.33 -1.78
N LEU A 220 16.76 8.47 -1.02
CA LEU A 220 17.21 9.69 -0.37
C LEU A 220 18.65 9.92 -0.85
N PRO A 221 18.85 10.77 -1.89
CA PRO A 221 20.14 10.90 -2.56
C PRO A 221 21.29 11.19 -1.59
N GLY A 222 22.41 10.50 -1.76
CA GLY A 222 23.57 10.58 -0.86
C GLY A 222 23.45 9.76 0.43
N ARG A 223 22.28 9.19 0.75
CA ARG A 223 22.06 8.39 1.98
C ARG A 223 21.62 6.97 1.71
N SER A 224 20.58 6.76 0.91
CA SER A 224 20.10 5.42 0.59
C SER A 224 19.34 5.36 -0.72
N TYR A 225 19.49 4.26 -1.45
CA TYR A 225 18.82 3.99 -2.71
C TYR A 225 18.35 2.53 -2.70
N LEU A 226 17.06 2.31 -2.92
CA LEU A 226 16.48 1.00 -3.16
C LEU A 226 15.93 0.98 -4.57
N VAL A 227 16.42 0.04 -5.38
CA VAL A 227 16.07 -0.09 -6.79
C VAL A 227 15.54 -1.49 -7.04
N TYR A 228 14.37 -1.57 -7.66
CA TYR A 228 13.86 -2.81 -8.23
C TYR A 228 14.10 -2.83 -9.73
N GLN A 229 14.60 -3.96 -10.23
CA GLN A 229 14.82 -4.25 -11.64
C GLN A 229 13.92 -5.44 -11.99
N PRO A 230 12.78 -5.25 -12.68
CA PRO A 230 11.84 -6.33 -13.00
C PRO A 230 12.33 -7.28 -14.11
N GLN A 231 13.48 -6.99 -14.74
CA GLN A 231 13.98 -7.75 -15.89
C GLN A 231 15.45 -8.12 -15.72
N SER A 232 15.91 -9.14 -16.45
CA SER A 232 17.33 -9.47 -16.47
C SER A 232 18.18 -8.42 -17.18
N GLY A 233 19.43 -8.30 -16.74
CA GLY A 233 20.44 -7.48 -17.40
C GLY A 233 20.78 -6.18 -16.66
N PRO A 234 21.73 -5.40 -17.21
CA PRO A 234 22.25 -4.24 -16.53
C PRO A 234 21.24 -3.09 -16.48
N PHE A 235 21.32 -2.28 -15.44
CA PHE A 235 20.64 -0.99 -15.35
C PHE A 235 21.61 0.09 -14.89
N ARG A 236 21.20 1.36 -14.98
CA ARG A 236 21.99 2.49 -14.49
C ARG A 236 21.24 3.19 -13.37
N LEU A 237 21.99 3.66 -12.38
CA LEU A 237 21.50 4.44 -11.25
C LEU A 237 22.34 5.72 -11.14
N MET A 238 21.67 6.86 -11.01
CA MET A 238 22.26 8.16 -10.73
C MET A 238 22.56 8.26 -9.24
N LEU A 239 23.84 8.39 -8.90
CA LEU A 239 24.33 8.45 -7.52
C LEU A 239 24.98 9.80 -7.23
N VAL A 240 24.85 10.21 -5.97
CA VAL A 240 25.77 11.20 -5.38
C VAL A 240 27.05 10.45 -5.00
N GLY A 241 28.20 11.05 -5.26
CA GLY A 241 29.50 10.47 -4.96
C GLY A 241 29.70 10.24 -3.47
N GLY A 242 30.32 9.12 -3.09
CA GLY A 242 30.51 8.77 -1.69
C GLY A 242 30.93 7.33 -1.44
N GLU A 243 31.11 7.01 -0.15
CA GLU A 243 31.37 5.65 0.32
C GLU A 243 30.06 4.98 0.76
N TYR A 244 29.77 3.84 0.17
CA TYR A 244 28.53 3.12 0.39
C TYR A 244 28.80 1.66 0.77
N ARG A 245 27.82 1.05 1.42
CA ARG A 245 27.63 -0.40 1.38
C ARG A 245 26.46 -0.71 0.46
N GLN A 246 26.57 -1.78 -0.31
CA GLN A 246 25.46 -2.30 -1.11
C GLN A 246 25.21 -3.78 -0.83
N GLN A 247 23.99 -4.24 -1.09
CA GLN A 247 23.66 -5.66 -1.14
C GLN A 247 22.65 -5.93 -2.25
N TRP A 248 22.69 -7.16 -2.76
CA TRP A 248 21.73 -7.65 -3.74
C TRP A 248 20.76 -8.62 -3.09
N HIS A 249 19.50 -8.53 -3.49
CA HIS A 249 18.48 -9.49 -3.14
C HIS A 249 17.82 -10.04 -4.39
N ASP A 250 17.64 -11.36 -4.40
CA ASP A 250 17.03 -12.14 -5.46
C ASP A 250 15.57 -12.42 -5.06
N PRO A 251 14.58 -11.74 -5.66
CA PRO A 251 13.18 -11.95 -5.33
C PRO A 251 12.65 -13.33 -5.72
N SER A 252 13.29 -14.03 -6.65
CA SER A 252 12.88 -15.37 -7.07
C SER A 252 13.19 -16.42 -5.99
N THR A 253 14.39 -16.34 -5.39
CA THR A 253 14.86 -17.28 -4.36
C THR A 253 14.62 -16.79 -2.93
N GLY A 254 14.48 -15.48 -2.74
CA GLY A 254 14.43 -14.83 -1.42
C GLY A 254 15.81 -14.64 -0.79
N GLU A 255 16.89 -15.00 -1.47
CA GLU A 255 18.24 -14.90 -0.94
C GLU A 255 18.74 -13.45 -0.97
N THR A 256 19.48 -13.05 0.08
CA THR A 256 20.19 -11.77 0.12
C THR A 256 21.68 -12.02 0.21
N ARG A 257 22.44 -11.39 -0.68
CA ARG A 257 23.91 -11.45 -0.67
C ARG A 257 24.49 -10.58 0.44
N PRO A 258 25.68 -10.91 0.97
CA PRO A 258 26.35 -10.08 1.98
C PRO A 258 26.58 -8.64 1.51
N TRP A 259 26.72 -7.75 2.48
CA TRP A 259 27.09 -6.36 2.22
C TRP A 259 28.50 -6.25 1.64
N GLU A 260 28.65 -5.41 0.63
CA GLU A 260 29.93 -5.04 0.03
C GLU A 260 30.14 -3.54 0.10
N LYS A 261 31.38 -3.10 0.40
CA LYS A 261 31.74 -1.68 0.39
C LYS A 261 32.16 -1.26 -1.01
N HIS A 262 31.65 -0.11 -1.44
CA HIS A 262 31.95 0.48 -2.74
C HIS A 262 32.13 1.99 -2.61
N THR A 263 32.93 2.57 -3.50
CA THR A 263 33.07 4.02 -3.65
C THR A 263 32.56 4.39 -5.02
N TYR A 264 31.55 5.25 -5.07
CA TYR A 264 30.98 5.75 -6.32
C TYR A 264 31.36 7.22 -6.51
N ALA A 265 31.62 7.59 -7.76
CA ALA A 265 31.68 9.00 -8.15
C ALA A 265 30.27 9.56 -8.36
N ASP A 266 30.14 10.89 -8.38
CA ASP A 266 28.90 11.53 -8.81
C ASP A 266 28.55 11.13 -10.24
N GLY A 267 27.28 10.78 -10.47
CA GLY A 267 26.76 10.50 -11.80
C GLY A 267 26.15 9.11 -11.97
N TRP A 268 25.94 8.75 -13.24
CA TRP A 268 25.37 7.46 -13.63
C TRP A 268 26.36 6.32 -13.48
N THR A 269 26.04 5.34 -12.65
CA THR A 269 26.78 4.08 -12.50
C THR A 269 25.98 2.92 -13.07
N THR A 270 26.65 2.00 -13.79
CA THR A 270 26.03 0.78 -14.32
C THR A 270 26.14 -0.35 -13.30
N PHE A 271 25.03 -1.02 -13.03
CA PHE A 271 24.93 -2.17 -12.13
C PHE A 271 24.58 -3.42 -12.93
N ASN A 272 25.26 -4.52 -12.63
CA ASN A 272 25.00 -5.83 -13.24
C ASN A 272 24.45 -6.76 -12.14
N PRO A 273 23.13 -7.03 -12.13
CA PRO A 273 22.56 -7.99 -11.18
C PRO A 273 23.29 -9.34 -11.26
N PRO A 274 23.70 -9.93 -10.12
CA PRO A 274 24.43 -11.19 -10.12
C PRO A 274 23.50 -12.44 -10.16
N MET A 275 22.24 -12.25 -10.51
CA MET A 275 21.19 -13.25 -10.70
C MET A 275 20.50 -13.05 -12.06
N GLN A 276 19.79 -14.08 -12.53
CA GLN A 276 18.85 -13.96 -13.65
C GLN A 276 17.46 -13.61 -13.11
N GLY A 277 16.56 -13.15 -13.98
CA GLY A 277 15.25 -12.66 -13.57
C GLY A 277 15.31 -11.23 -13.04
N ASP A 278 14.44 -10.94 -12.08
CA ASP A 278 14.35 -9.67 -11.38
C ASP A 278 15.38 -9.58 -10.25
N ALA A 279 15.65 -8.35 -9.80
CA ALA A 279 16.64 -8.09 -8.77
C ALA A 279 16.31 -6.84 -7.96
N VAL A 280 16.70 -6.86 -6.68
CA VAL A 280 16.66 -5.70 -5.80
C VAL A 280 18.09 -5.30 -5.42
N LEU A 281 18.44 -4.05 -5.68
CA LEU A 281 19.67 -3.43 -5.23
C LEU A 281 19.35 -2.46 -4.10
N TYR A 282 20.02 -2.63 -2.97
CA TYR A 282 19.98 -1.66 -1.88
C TYR A 282 21.38 -1.10 -1.62
N ILE A 283 21.49 0.22 -1.66
CA ILE A 283 22.72 0.98 -1.41
C ILE A 283 22.46 1.90 -0.22
N GLN A 284 23.39 1.95 0.73
CA GLN A 284 23.33 2.81 1.90
C GLN A 284 24.69 3.43 2.19
N ALA A 285 24.72 4.74 2.46
CA ALA A 285 25.94 5.46 2.79
C ALA A 285 26.57 4.93 4.08
N LEU A 286 27.91 4.92 4.13
CA LEU A 286 28.66 4.54 5.34
C LEU A 286 28.80 5.70 6.34
N LYS A 287 28.52 6.94 5.92
CA LYS A 287 28.61 8.17 6.69
C LYS A 287 27.39 9.03 6.41
#